data_AF-A0A2G9TSX8-F1
#
_entry.id   AF-A0A2G9TSX8-F1
#
_cell.length_a   1.000
_cell.length_b   1.000
_cell.length_c   1.000
_cell.angle_alpha   90.00
_cell.angle_beta   90.00
_cell.angle_gamma   90.00
#
_symmetry.space_group_name_H-M   'P 1'
#
loop_
_entity.id
_entity.type
_entity.pdbx_description
1 polymer ?
#
loop_
_entity_poly.entity_id
_entity_poly.type
_entity_poly.pdbx_seq_one_letter_code
_entity_poly.pdbx_strand_id
1 'polypeptide(L)'
;GVRKMPDLGKSIRWPAPPVVLAPFVGKLKVMHQRWRAAAILATMPQHLRDSLPQKLAAFVALNGKRERWGYTRPWKGDYLAQSEEPSYNPLKYRTAMAALQSTNPFEKVLFSTFFQKFNRFNKSSLRALVITDKFIAKFDAVNFKLLKEPIPLQNVSRISICPEPNGLFVIHVADNDIVGCAKNAREEERIGELVGTLLAQYEKY
;
A
#
# COMPACT_ATOMS: atom_id res chain seq x y z
N GLY A 1 1.21 13.21 35.07
CA GLY A 1 1.66 14.06 33.94
C GLY A 1 1.28 13.42 32.62
N VAL A 2 1.00 14.22 31.59
CA VAL A 2 0.39 13.79 30.29
C VAL A 2 1.07 12.58 29.64
N ARG A 3 2.40 12.48 29.73
CA ARG A 3 3.19 11.35 29.19
C ARG A 3 2.84 9.98 29.80
N LYS A 4 2.33 9.95 31.03
CA LYS A 4 1.93 8.71 31.72
C LYS A 4 0.48 8.30 31.44
N MET A 5 -0.29 9.14 30.75
CA MET A 5 -1.68 8.83 30.42
C MET A 5 -1.74 7.81 29.27
N PRO A 6 -2.68 6.83 29.29
CA PRO A 6 -2.79 5.82 28.24
C PRO A 6 -2.99 6.40 26.83
N ASP A 7 -3.71 7.53 26.75
CA ASP A 7 -4.00 8.20 25.49
C ASP A 7 -3.04 9.35 25.19
N LEU A 8 -1.96 9.51 25.96
CA LEU A 8 -0.99 10.60 25.86
C LEU A 8 -1.65 11.99 25.79
N GLY A 9 -2.74 12.19 26.53
CA GLY A 9 -3.43 13.48 26.62
C GLY A 9 -4.38 13.81 25.47
N LYS A 10 -4.81 12.82 24.69
CA LYS A 10 -5.79 13.03 23.60
C LYS A 10 -7.12 13.58 24.12
N SER A 11 -7.58 13.06 25.26
CA SER A 11 -8.85 13.37 25.91
C SER A 11 -8.81 14.66 26.75
N ILE A 12 -7.63 15.26 26.92
CA ILE A 12 -7.50 16.47 27.73
C ILE A 12 -8.23 17.63 27.04
N ARG A 13 -9.18 18.21 27.76
CA ARG A 13 -9.80 19.48 27.37
C ARG A 13 -8.85 20.62 27.69
N TRP A 14 -8.46 21.37 26.66
CA TRP A 14 -7.66 22.58 26.84
C TRP A 14 -8.52 23.70 27.45
N PRO A 15 -7.99 24.46 28.41
CA PRO A 15 -8.72 25.60 28.97
C PRO A 15 -9.02 26.64 27.87
N ALA A 16 -10.11 27.38 28.04
CA ALA A 16 -10.46 28.47 27.14
C ALA A 16 -9.38 29.57 27.24
N PRO A 17 -8.71 29.93 26.13
CA PRO A 17 -7.68 30.96 26.17
C PRO A 17 -8.29 32.35 26.28
N PRO A 18 -7.65 33.28 27.00
CA PRO A 18 -7.90 34.70 26.79
C PRO A 18 -7.70 35.07 25.32
N VAL A 19 -8.48 36.03 24.81
CA VAL A 19 -8.50 36.40 23.37
C VAL A 19 -7.09 36.67 22.83
N VAL A 20 -6.29 37.43 23.57
CA VAL A 20 -4.90 37.79 23.20
C VAL A 20 -3.99 36.55 23.08
N LEU A 21 -4.26 35.49 23.84
CA LEU A 21 -3.46 34.26 23.84
C LEU A 21 -4.00 33.18 22.91
N ALA A 22 -5.13 33.39 22.24
CA ALA A 22 -5.71 32.39 21.34
C ALA A 22 -4.73 31.92 20.24
N PRO A 23 -3.96 32.80 19.56
CA PRO A 23 -2.96 32.35 18.58
C PRO A 23 -1.84 31.52 19.20
N PHE A 24 -1.41 31.88 20.41
CA PHE A 24 -0.38 31.15 21.15
C PHE A 24 -0.86 29.75 21.56
N VAL A 25 -2.08 29.64 22.10
CA VAL A 25 -2.68 28.33 22.44
C VAL A 25 -2.89 27.47 21.19
N GLY A 26 -3.19 28.07 20.04
CA GLY A 26 -3.19 27.37 18.75
C GLY A 26 -1.84 26.70 18.45
N LYS A 27 -0.74 27.43 18.61
CA LYS A 27 0.63 26.89 18.44
C LYS A 27 0.93 25.78 19.45
N LEU A 28 0.57 25.95 20.72
CA LEU A 28 0.77 24.92 21.75
C LEU A 28 0.01 23.63 21.46
N LYS A 29 -1.22 23.71 20.92
CA LYS A 29 -1.98 22.53 20.49
C LYS A 29 -1.25 21.78 19.39
N VAL A 30 -0.70 22.48 18.38
CA VAL A 30 0.11 21.85 17.32
C VAL A 30 1.37 21.21 17.89
N MET A 31 2.08 21.89 18.79
CA MET A 31 3.26 21.33 19.48
C MET A 31 2.91 20.06 20.26
N HIS A 32 1.80 20.06 21.00
CA HIS A 32 1.31 18.89 21.71
C HIS A 32 0.98 17.73 20.76
N GLN A 33 0.29 17.99 19.64
CA GLN A 33 -0.01 16.94 18.66
C GLN A 33 1.25 16.35 18.03
N ARG A 34 2.25 17.18 17.70
CA ARG A 34 3.55 16.71 17.18
C ARG A 34 4.31 15.87 18.19
N TRP A 35 4.41 16.35 19.43
CA TRP A 35 5.01 15.59 20.53
C TRP A 35 4.29 14.25 20.73
N ARG A 36 2.96 14.27 20.72
CA ARG A 36 2.14 13.07 20.92
C ARG A 36 2.34 12.06 19.79
N ALA A 37 2.36 12.50 18.54
CA ALA A 37 2.69 11.66 17.40
C ALA A 37 4.10 11.05 17.54
N ALA A 38 5.12 11.86 17.87
CA ALA A 38 6.48 11.38 18.09
C ALA A 38 6.56 10.37 19.24
N ALA A 39 5.84 10.60 20.34
CA ALA A 39 5.78 9.67 21.47
C ALA A 39 5.15 8.32 21.09
N ILE A 40 4.05 8.34 20.31
CA ILE A 40 3.43 7.11 19.77
C ILE A 40 4.44 6.36 18.88
N LEU A 41 5.05 7.07 17.93
CA LEU A 41 6.02 6.48 17.01
C LEU A 41 7.21 5.89 17.77
N ALA A 42 7.73 6.58 18.78
CA ALA A 42 8.85 6.12 19.60
C ALA A 42 8.57 4.77 20.29
N THR A 43 7.32 4.51 20.68
CA THR A 43 6.90 3.23 21.30
C THR A 43 6.55 2.13 20.29
N MET A 44 6.37 2.47 19.02
CA MET A 44 5.98 1.52 17.99
C MET A 44 7.14 0.57 17.65
N PRO A 45 6.93 -0.77 17.65
CA PRO A 45 7.89 -1.75 17.18
C PRO A 45 8.40 -1.45 15.76
N GLN A 46 9.69 -1.70 15.50
CA GLN A 46 10.32 -1.35 14.22
C GLN A 46 9.62 -1.99 13.01
N HIS A 47 9.24 -3.26 13.09
CA HIS A 47 8.54 -3.95 12.00
C HIS A 47 7.17 -3.34 11.65
N LEU A 48 6.52 -2.62 12.57
CA LEU A 48 5.29 -1.90 12.28
C LEU A 48 5.57 -0.54 11.62
N ARG A 49 6.76 0.04 11.84
CA ARG A 49 7.17 1.30 11.22
C ARG A 49 7.49 1.15 9.74
N ASP A 50 7.96 -0.02 9.31
CA ASP A 50 8.39 -0.24 7.92
C ASP A 50 7.24 -0.06 6.90
N SER A 51 6.00 -0.32 7.32
CA SER A 51 4.78 -0.12 6.51
C SER A 51 4.05 1.19 6.80
N LEU A 52 4.55 2.00 7.72
CA LEU A 52 3.86 3.21 8.19
C LEU A 52 3.63 4.24 7.07
N PRO A 53 4.62 4.56 6.21
CA PRO A 53 4.41 5.50 5.11
C PRO A 53 3.25 5.07 4.21
N GLN A 54 3.21 3.79 3.82
CA GLN A 54 2.17 3.23 2.99
C GLN A 54 0.80 3.28 3.70
N LYS A 55 0.76 2.94 4.99
CA LYS A 55 -0.48 2.99 5.79
C LYS A 55 -1.01 4.42 5.92
N LEU A 56 -0.13 5.40 6.09
CA LEU A 56 -0.51 6.82 6.15
C LEU A 56 -1.05 7.30 4.81
N ALA A 57 -0.36 6.99 3.71
CA ALA A 57 -0.81 7.35 2.36
C ALA A 57 -2.20 6.73 2.05
N ALA A 58 -2.40 5.46 2.39
CA ALA A 58 -3.70 4.81 2.26
C ALA A 58 -4.76 5.39 3.21
N PHE A 59 -4.40 5.75 4.44
CA PHE A 59 -5.33 6.39 5.37
C PHE A 59 -5.87 7.69 4.80
N VAL A 60 -5.00 8.55 4.25
CA VAL A 60 -5.41 9.80 3.60
C VAL A 60 -6.36 9.55 2.43
N ALA A 61 -6.08 8.51 1.63
CA ALA A 61 -6.89 8.20 0.44
C ALA A 61 -8.24 7.53 0.76
N LEU A 62 -8.26 6.62 1.74
CA LEU A 62 -9.33 5.62 1.91
C LEU A 62 -10.17 5.79 3.19
N ASN A 63 -9.63 6.43 4.24
CA ASN A 63 -10.33 6.54 5.51
C ASN A 63 -11.66 7.30 5.34
N GLY A 64 -12.76 6.69 5.79
CA GLY A 64 -14.11 7.24 5.65
C GLY A 64 -14.74 7.09 4.26
N LYS A 65 -14.01 6.57 3.26
CA LYS A 65 -14.51 6.30 1.90
C LYS A 65 -14.68 4.81 1.61
N ARG A 66 -13.91 3.98 2.29
CA ARG A 66 -13.95 2.52 2.18
C ARG A 66 -13.99 1.93 3.58
N GLU A 67 -14.98 1.07 3.84
CA GLU A 67 -15.24 0.50 5.17
C GLU A 67 -14.01 -0.24 5.71
N ARG A 68 -13.40 -1.07 4.87
CA ARG A 68 -12.20 -1.86 5.20
C ARG A 68 -11.19 -1.81 4.06
N TRP A 69 -9.95 -1.52 4.43
CA TRP A 69 -8.82 -1.44 3.49
C TRP A 69 -7.56 -2.14 4.06
N GLY A 70 -7.77 -3.12 4.94
CA GLY A 70 -6.69 -4.00 5.42
C GLY A 70 -5.71 -3.37 6.41
N TYR A 71 -6.04 -2.26 7.06
CA TYR A 71 -5.11 -1.56 7.96
C TYR A 71 -4.80 -2.30 9.28
N THR A 72 -5.71 -3.18 9.72
CA THR A 72 -5.61 -3.94 10.98
C THR A 72 -4.58 -5.07 10.92
N ARG A 73 -4.22 -5.54 9.72
CA ARG A 73 -3.21 -6.59 9.50
C ARG A 73 -1.82 -6.00 9.25
N PRO A 74 -0.74 -6.80 9.43
CA PRO A 74 0.57 -6.44 8.90
C PRO A 74 0.54 -6.35 7.38
N TRP A 75 1.25 -5.37 6.83
CA TRP A 75 1.44 -5.16 5.40
C TRP A 75 2.77 -5.77 4.99
N LYS A 76 2.76 -6.65 3.98
CA LYS A 76 3.92 -7.50 3.63
C LYS A 76 4.68 -6.98 2.41
N GLY A 77 4.02 -6.24 1.52
CA GLY A 77 4.54 -5.82 0.22
C GLY A 77 4.62 -7.00 -0.74
N ASP A 78 5.75 -7.69 -0.78
CA ASP A 78 5.98 -8.83 -1.68
C ASP A 78 5.30 -10.11 -1.16
N TYR A 79 3.99 -10.23 -1.38
CA TYR A 79 3.24 -11.42 -0.98
C TYR A 79 3.60 -12.67 -1.77
N LEU A 80 4.04 -12.52 -3.01
CA LEU A 80 4.45 -13.65 -3.84
C LEU A 80 5.72 -14.29 -3.28
N ALA A 81 6.69 -13.51 -2.79
CA ALA A 81 7.89 -14.06 -2.11
C ALA A 81 7.56 -14.97 -0.92
N GLN A 82 6.38 -14.80 -0.31
CA GLN A 82 5.91 -15.54 0.86
C GLN A 82 4.58 -16.28 0.58
N SER A 83 4.32 -16.61 -0.68
CA SER A 83 3.05 -17.21 -1.09
C SER A 83 2.92 -18.65 -0.61
N GLU A 84 1.74 -18.97 -0.08
CA GLU A 84 1.35 -20.31 0.37
C GLU A 84 0.32 -20.96 -0.57
N GLU A 85 0.08 -20.37 -1.74
CA GLU A 85 -0.82 -20.96 -2.74
C GLU A 85 -0.33 -22.37 -3.14
N PRO A 86 -1.19 -23.41 -3.20
CA PRO A 86 -0.74 -24.78 -3.46
C PRO A 86 0.01 -24.97 -4.79
N SER A 87 -0.33 -24.19 -5.80
CA SER A 87 0.33 -24.23 -7.12
C SER A 87 1.57 -23.33 -7.24
N TYR A 88 1.94 -22.63 -6.18
CA TYR A 88 3.06 -21.69 -6.19
C TYR A 88 4.40 -22.41 -6.11
N ASN A 89 5.37 -21.94 -6.90
CA ASN A 89 6.74 -22.41 -6.85
C ASN A 89 7.69 -21.24 -6.54
N PRO A 90 8.32 -21.19 -5.34
CA PRO A 90 9.18 -20.08 -4.94
C PRO A 90 10.45 -19.96 -5.77
N LEU A 91 10.98 -21.08 -6.29
CA LEU A 91 12.16 -21.06 -7.16
C LEU A 91 11.84 -20.35 -8.48
N LYS A 92 10.67 -20.65 -9.08
CA LYS A 92 10.23 -19.98 -10.32
C LYS A 92 10.07 -18.48 -10.12
N TYR A 93 9.45 -18.06 -9.02
CA TYR A 93 9.29 -16.64 -8.71
C TYR A 93 10.65 -15.94 -8.53
N ARG A 94 11.55 -16.51 -7.71
CA ARG A 94 12.88 -15.95 -7.47
C ARG A 94 13.71 -15.84 -8.76
N THR A 95 13.70 -16.88 -9.59
CA THR A 95 14.38 -16.86 -10.89
C THR A 95 13.79 -15.80 -11.82
N ALA A 96 12.46 -15.65 -11.85
CA ALA A 96 11.81 -14.61 -12.62
C ALA A 96 12.15 -13.19 -12.13
N MET A 97 12.24 -12.97 -10.81
CA MET A 97 12.65 -11.69 -10.24
C MET A 97 14.11 -11.35 -10.57
N ALA A 98 15.01 -12.33 -10.51
CA ALA A 98 16.42 -12.14 -10.89
C ALA A 98 16.56 -11.81 -12.38
N ALA A 99 15.82 -12.51 -13.26
CA ALA A 99 15.81 -12.23 -14.70
C ALA A 99 15.16 -10.88 -15.04
N LEU A 100 14.13 -10.49 -14.29
CA LEU A 100 13.52 -9.17 -14.42
C LEU A 100 14.51 -8.08 -13.99
N GLN A 101 15.23 -8.26 -12.89
CA GLN A 101 16.18 -7.28 -12.37
C GLN A 101 17.41 -7.11 -13.26
N SER A 102 17.86 -8.18 -13.94
CA SER A 102 18.98 -8.10 -14.89
C SER A 102 18.63 -7.35 -16.17
N THR A 103 17.38 -7.46 -16.62
CA THR A 103 16.88 -6.78 -17.84
C THR A 103 16.34 -5.38 -17.57
N ASN A 104 15.77 -5.17 -16.38
CA ASN A 104 15.13 -3.94 -15.96
C ASN A 104 15.56 -3.63 -14.52
N PRO A 105 16.65 -2.87 -14.30
CA PRO A 105 17.14 -2.61 -12.95
C PRO A 105 16.09 -1.95 -12.04
N PHE A 106 15.87 -2.54 -10.87
CA PHE A 106 15.05 -2.00 -9.79
C PHE A 106 15.71 -2.35 -8.45
N GLU A 107 15.43 -1.57 -7.41
CA GLU A 107 16.02 -1.78 -6.08
C GLU A 107 15.24 -2.84 -5.30
N LYS A 108 13.91 -2.78 -5.36
CA LYS A 108 13.04 -3.71 -4.61
C LYS A 108 11.66 -3.90 -5.21
N VAL A 109 11.07 -5.05 -4.91
CA VAL A 109 9.63 -5.28 -5.07
C VAL A 109 8.91 -4.58 -3.92
N LEU A 110 8.01 -3.65 -4.25
CA LEU A 110 7.20 -2.93 -3.28
C LEU A 110 5.91 -3.66 -2.94
N PHE A 111 5.27 -4.27 -3.94
CA PHE A 111 4.03 -5.01 -3.78
C PHE A 111 3.94 -6.12 -4.81
N SER A 112 3.43 -7.28 -4.43
CA SER A 112 3.12 -8.35 -5.38
C SER A 112 1.88 -9.14 -4.96
N THR A 113 1.11 -9.65 -5.91
CA THR A 113 -0.06 -10.51 -5.61
C THR A 113 -0.51 -11.30 -6.83
N PHE A 114 -1.20 -12.41 -6.62
CA PHE A 114 -2.04 -12.98 -7.67
C PHE A 114 -3.30 -12.14 -7.85
N PHE A 115 -3.80 -12.08 -9.08
CA PHE A 115 -5.03 -11.40 -9.43
C PHE A 115 -5.70 -12.03 -10.64
N GLN A 116 -7.03 -12.01 -10.67
CA GLN A 116 -7.80 -12.31 -11.87
C GLN A 116 -7.77 -11.08 -12.77
N LYS A 117 -7.04 -11.15 -13.89
CA LYS A 117 -6.97 -10.07 -14.88
C LYS A 117 -8.16 -10.16 -15.83
N PHE A 118 -8.78 -9.02 -16.13
CA PHE A 118 -9.80 -8.90 -17.19
C PHE A 118 -9.24 -8.18 -18.41
N ASN A 119 -9.72 -8.54 -19.60
CA ASN A 119 -9.41 -7.82 -20.84
C ASN A 119 -10.66 -7.12 -21.42
N ARG A 120 -10.48 -6.31 -22.46
CA ARG A 120 -11.58 -5.58 -23.13
C ARG A 120 -12.66 -6.47 -23.76
N PHE A 121 -12.39 -7.77 -23.90
CA PHE A 121 -13.31 -8.76 -24.47
C PHE A 121 -13.96 -9.62 -23.37
N ASN A 122 -13.93 -9.16 -22.12
CA ASN A 122 -14.45 -9.86 -20.95
C ASN A 122 -13.85 -11.26 -20.72
N LYS A 123 -12.69 -11.55 -21.30
CA LYS A 123 -11.92 -12.77 -20.98
C LYS A 123 -11.10 -12.49 -19.74
N SER A 124 -11.10 -13.47 -18.84
CA SER A 124 -10.35 -13.39 -17.60
C SER A 124 -9.25 -14.44 -17.53
N SER A 125 -8.17 -14.12 -16.83
CA SER A 125 -7.07 -15.06 -16.60
C SER A 125 -6.37 -14.77 -15.27
N LEU A 126 -5.96 -15.82 -14.55
CA LEU A 126 -5.15 -15.67 -13.35
C LEU A 126 -3.74 -15.23 -13.73
N ARG A 127 -3.25 -14.18 -13.09
CA ARG A 127 -1.95 -13.56 -13.36
C ARG A 127 -1.28 -13.17 -12.06
N ALA A 128 0.03 -12.96 -12.11
CA ALA A 128 0.80 -12.36 -11.02
C ALA A 128 1.11 -10.91 -11.36
N LEU A 129 0.83 -10.01 -10.41
CA LEU A 129 1.17 -8.60 -10.46
C LEU A 129 2.39 -8.38 -9.58
N VAL A 130 3.39 -7.69 -10.09
CA VAL A 130 4.58 -7.25 -9.35
C VAL A 130 4.74 -5.76 -9.58
N ILE A 131 4.90 -4.99 -8.51
CA ILE A 131 5.15 -3.56 -8.52
C ILE A 131 6.50 -3.34 -7.84
N THR A 132 7.45 -2.77 -8.57
CA THR A 132 8.78 -2.40 -8.07
C THR A 132 8.82 -0.91 -7.75
N ASP A 133 9.97 -0.41 -7.30
CA ASP A 133 10.21 1.02 -7.14
C ASP A 133 10.28 1.80 -8.47
N LYS A 134 10.25 1.11 -9.63
CA LYS A 134 10.38 1.71 -10.96
C LYS A 134 9.21 1.43 -11.90
N PHE A 135 8.60 0.25 -11.83
CA PHE A 135 7.61 -0.19 -12.81
C PHE A 135 6.63 -1.24 -12.28
N ILE A 136 5.61 -1.53 -13.09
CA ILE A 136 4.63 -2.60 -12.89
C ILE A 136 4.88 -3.70 -13.92
N ALA A 137 5.08 -4.92 -13.46
CA ALA A 137 5.25 -6.11 -14.29
C ALA A 137 4.10 -7.10 -14.12
N LYS A 138 3.74 -7.79 -15.21
CA LYS A 138 2.69 -8.81 -15.26
C LYS A 138 3.28 -10.14 -15.67
N PHE A 139 3.01 -11.16 -14.89
CA PHE A 139 3.54 -12.49 -15.06
C PHE A 139 2.44 -13.53 -15.26
N ASP A 140 2.79 -14.61 -15.97
CA ASP A 140 2.02 -15.85 -15.90
C ASP A 140 1.97 -16.35 -14.45
N ALA A 141 0.81 -16.86 -14.02
CA ALA A 141 0.60 -17.26 -12.63
C ALA A 141 1.30 -18.58 -12.23
N VAL A 142 1.71 -19.40 -13.20
CA VAL A 142 2.29 -20.73 -12.95
C VAL A 142 3.80 -20.70 -13.15
N ASN A 143 4.26 -20.13 -14.27
CA ASN A 143 5.65 -20.16 -14.66
C ASN A 143 6.40 -18.86 -14.41
N PHE A 144 5.71 -17.81 -13.95
CA PHE A 144 6.29 -16.47 -13.80
C PHE A 144 7.03 -16.00 -15.05
N LYS A 145 6.52 -16.37 -16.23
CA LYS A 145 6.99 -15.80 -17.50
C LYS A 145 6.46 -14.38 -17.62
N LEU A 146 7.34 -13.42 -17.88
CA LEU A 146 6.97 -12.03 -18.15
C LEU A 146 6.07 -11.98 -19.40
N LEU A 147 4.92 -11.33 -19.29
CA LEU A 147 3.90 -11.37 -20.34
C LEU A 147 3.99 -10.21 -21.33
N LYS A 148 4.41 -9.05 -20.85
CA LYS A 148 4.58 -7.81 -21.62
C LYS A 148 5.70 -7.01 -20.97
N GLU A 149 6.25 -6.08 -21.74
CA GLU A 149 7.19 -5.08 -21.21
C GLU A 149 6.65 -4.45 -19.92
N PRO A 150 7.52 -4.27 -18.90
CA PRO A 150 7.12 -3.60 -17.68
C PRO A 150 6.63 -2.17 -17.97
N ILE A 151 5.63 -1.74 -17.21
CA ILE A 151 5.04 -0.40 -17.37
C ILE A 151 5.73 0.53 -16.36
N PRO A 152 6.51 1.53 -16.80
CA PRO A 152 7.11 2.51 -15.90
C PRO A 152 6.06 3.14 -14.99
N LEU A 153 6.39 3.34 -13.71
CA LEU A 153 5.46 3.95 -12.76
C LEU A 153 4.99 5.32 -13.26
N GLN A 154 5.87 6.15 -13.82
CA GLN A 154 5.51 7.45 -14.41
C GLN A 154 4.37 7.42 -15.44
N ASN A 155 4.07 6.26 -16.04
CA ASN A 155 2.97 6.10 -17.00
C ASN A 155 1.61 5.81 -16.32
N VAL A 156 1.59 5.61 -15.01
CA VAL A 156 0.37 5.40 -14.22
C VAL A 156 -0.19 6.76 -13.80
N SER A 157 -1.41 7.05 -14.21
CA SER A 157 -2.07 8.33 -13.95
C SER A 157 -2.98 8.31 -12.72
N ARG A 158 -3.61 7.17 -12.44
CA ARG A 158 -4.60 7.01 -11.36
C ARG A 158 -4.77 5.56 -10.96
N ILE A 159 -5.24 5.33 -9.75
CA ILE A 159 -5.83 4.05 -9.31
C ILE A 159 -7.31 4.26 -8.95
N SER A 160 -8.17 3.36 -9.43
CA SER A 160 -9.60 3.32 -9.09
C SER A 160 -9.91 2.00 -8.40
N ILE A 161 -10.72 2.06 -7.35
CA ILE A 161 -11.12 0.90 -6.55
C ILE A 161 -12.60 1.05 -6.16
N CYS A 162 -13.23 -0.04 -5.75
CA CYS A 162 -14.59 0.02 -5.21
C CYS A 162 -14.63 0.69 -3.81
N PRO A 163 -15.75 1.31 -3.42
CA PRO A 163 -16.02 1.63 -2.02
C PRO A 163 -16.20 0.36 -1.16
N GLU A 164 -16.76 -0.70 -1.75
CA GLU A 164 -16.96 -1.98 -1.08
C GLU A 164 -15.63 -2.73 -0.90
N PRO A 165 -15.40 -3.37 0.26
CA PRO A 165 -14.21 -4.20 0.53
C PRO A 165 -14.14 -5.46 -0.34
N ASN A 166 -13.75 -5.29 -1.60
CA ASN A 166 -13.52 -6.35 -2.58
C ASN A 166 -12.13 -6.23 -3.23
N GLY A 167 -11.71 -7.27 -3.97
CA GLY A 167 -10.41 -7.28 -4.63
C GLY A 167 -10.31 -6.41 -5.90
N LEU A 168 -11.36 -5.71 -6.33
CA LEU A 168 -11.37 -5.03 -7.63
C LEU A 168 -10.51 -3.75 -7.59
N PHE A 169 -9.64 -3.63 -8.59
CA PHE A 169 -8.84 -2.44 -8.83
C PHE A 169 -8.65 -2.19 -10.33
N VAL A 170 -8.44 -0.92 -10.66
CA VAL A 170 -8.02 -0.45 -11.98
C VAL A 170 -6.79 0.44 -11.81
N ILE A 171 -5.69 0.06 -12.44
CA ILE A 171 -4.51 0.94 -12.57
C ILE A 171 -4.60 1.58 -13.95
N HIS A 172 -4.83 2.89 -13.97
CA HIS A 172 -4.97 3.67 -15.19
C HIS A 172 -3.60 4.01 -15.75
N VAL A 173 -3.36 3.62 -17.00
CA VAL A 173 -2.10 3.86 -17.74
C VAL A 173 -2.43 4.32 -19.15
N ALA A 174 -1.57 5.16 -19.74
CA ALA A 174 -1.85 5.90 -20.98
C ALA A 174 -2.70 5.14 -22.03
N ASP A 175 -2.28 3.94 -22.43
CA ASP A 175 -2.91 3.22 -23.55
C ASP A 175 -3.75 2.01 -23.14
N ASN A 176 -3.54 1.42 -21.94
CA ASN A 176 -4.13 0.12 -21.61
C ASN A 176 -4.18 -0.21 -20.12
N ASP A 177 -5.26 0.21 -19.48
CA ASP A 177 -5.53 -0.01 -18.07
C ASP A 177 -5.37 -1.47 -17.61
N ILE A 178 -4.82 -1.63 -16.42
CA ILE A 178 -4.79 -2.91 -15.73
C ILE A 178 -6.06 -3.02 -14.89
N VAL A 179 -7.04 -3.77 -15.40
CA VAL A 179 -8.24 -4.15 -14.66
C VAL A 179 -8.04 -5.53 -14.05
N GLY A 180 -8.26 -5.65 -12.74
CA GLY A 180 -7.97 -6.86 -11.99
C GLY A 180 -8.76 -7.01 -10.70
N CYS A 181 -8.97 -8.25 -10.27
CA CYS A 181 -9.45 -8.57 -8.93
C CYS A 181 -8.36 -9.35 -8.16
N ALA A 182 -7.82 -8.79 -7.07
CA ALA A 182 -6.81 -9.45 -6.26
C ALA A 182 -7.35 -10.77 -5.69
N LYS A 183 -6.57 -11.84 -5.80
CA LYS A 183 -6.94 -13.18 -5.36
C LYS A 183 -5.85 -13.75 -4.46
N ASN A 184 -6.25 -14.29 -3.32
CA ASN A 184 -5.35 -15.00 -2.42
C ASN A 184 -6.14 -16.01 -1.56
N ALA A 185 -5.51 -17.12 -1.19
CA ALA A 185 -6.09 -18.21 -0.44
C ALA A 185 -6.55 -17.82 0.98
N ARG A 186 -6.00 -16.73 1.52
CA ARG A 186 -6.33 -16.23 2.86
C ARG A 186 -7.46 -15.19 2.87
N GLU A 187 -8.02 -14.88 1.70
CA GLU A 187 -9.04 -13.83 1.50
C GLU A 187 -8.67 -12.48 2.15
N GLU A 188 -7.37 -12.19 2.18
CA GLU A 188 -6.85 -10.94 2.74
C GLU A 188 -7.22 -9.76 1.86
N GLU A 189 -7.71 -8.68 2.49
CA GLU A 189 -7.88 -7.39 1.85
C GLU A 189 -6.52 -6.74 1.58
N ARG A 190 -6.04 -6.83 0.33
CA ARG A 190 -4.73 -6.33 -0.11
C ARG A 190 -4.81 -5.01 -0.90
N ILE A 191 -6.00 -4.54 -1.23
CA ILE A 191 -6.17 -3.35 -2.10
C ILE A 191 -5.76 -2.07 -1.40
N GLY A 192 -6.04 -1.93 -0.10
CA GLY A 192 -5.58 -0.76 0.65
C GLY A 192 -4.05 -0.64 0.69
N GLU A 193 -3.36 -1.78 0.73
CA GLU A 193 -1.89 -1.81 0.68
C GLU A 193 -1.35 -1.54 -0.71
N LEU A 194 -1.99 -2.05 -1.77
CA LEU A 194 -1.68 -1.67 -3.14
C LEU A 194 -1.75 -0.14 -3.33
N VAL A 195 -2.84 0.48 -2.87
CA VAL A 195 -3.04 1.94 -2.94
C VAL A 195 -1.98 2.67 -2.13
N GLY A 196 -1.80 2.29 -0.86
CA GLY A 196 -0.81 2.92 0.02
C GLY A 196 0.62 2.81 -0.50
N THR A 197 0.96 1.66 -1.10
CA THR A 197 2.28 1.41 -1.68
C THR A 197 2.55 2.31 -2.87
N LEU A 198 1.60 2.41 -3.80
CA LEU A 198 1.75 3.29 -4.95
C LEU A 198 1.83 4.75 -4.51
N LEU A 199 0.90 5.23 -3.69
CA LEU A 199 0.88 6.63 -3.23
C LEU A 199 2.15 7.01 -2.47
N ALA A 200 2.61 6.18 -1.52
CA ALA A 200 3.85 6.45 -0.80
C ALA A 200 5.10 6.38 -1.68
N GLN A 201 5.04 5.66 -2.81
CA GLN A 201 6.11 5.69 -3.80
C GLN A 201 6.06 6.97 -4.64
N TYR A 202 4.87 7.48 -4.97
CA TYR A 202 4.71 8.77 -5.65
C TYR A 202 5.16 9.96 -4.83
N GLU A 203 4.99 9.92 -3.50
CA GLU A 203 5.47 10.98 -2.60
C GLU A 203 7.01 11.11 -2.54
N LYS A 204 7.76 10.13 -3.08
CA LYS A 204 9.23 10.18 -3.15
C LYS A 204 9.77 10.82 -4.42
N TYR A 205 8.93 10.99 -5.44
CA TYR A 205 9.27 11.72 -6.66
C TYR A 205 8.97 13.21 -6.47
#